data_AF-A0A319E8N7-F1
#
_entry.id   AF-A0A319E8N7-F1
#
_cell.length_a   1.000
_cell.length_b   1.000
_cell.length_c   1.000
_cell.angle_alpha   90.00
_cell.angle_beta   90.00
_cell.angle_gamma   90.00
#
_symmetry.space_group_name_H-M   'P 1'
#
loop_
_entity.id
_entity.type
_entity.pdbx_description
1 polymer ?
#
loop_
_entity_poly.entity_id
_entity_poly.type
_entity_poly.pdbx_seq_one_letter_code
_entity_poly.pdbx_strand_id
1 'polypeptide(L)'
;MESFPGLNYRIPVPKNRWNREQRLFLCCLHEFFKRDQVVFKDIFNHVFRSEVRECGLIDGISWNAMDAQWREMVRYSYTEWREVHQDSFDGIRRWRPILSQIKHTVRHLGLQIIPKYSPEEVHATDEEEQEPDSEIVSPTQNNTSLCNGGGKVCFWCAQEQTTSEENPEPTNSSRTKSNDEVPRFLYRWSNIDSQGVNSKRLFLAGLFADGREQFSPEDISQEQFSEYFLRHAHIEKTPSPFISTFISMLSPVHRALWNKEGAIISIIDTKKLDTALYSAKDNFRKHNLRIRGYDGRGEYLVWGRIPSAAIICAVKISTIQQLADEHTEIGKLLQLEKIASHKFNRRKLHEDLARGAGNLDRASGFAIGKLLFSIDLPFEFSTDVSEGLFHSWRLKRTGSWESFHEGVDAGY
;
A
#
# COMPACT_ATOMS: atom_id res chain seq x y z
N MET A 1 43.86 17.50 13.34
CA MET A 1 42.46 17.52 12.85
C MET A 1 42.37 16.49 11.75
N GLU A 2 42.08 15.24 12.12
CA GLU A 2 41.99 14.12 11.18
C GLU A 2 40.64 14.17 10.47
N SER A 3 40.66 14.17 9.13
CA SER A 3 39.44 14.19 8.33
C SER A 3 38.78 12.81 8.34
N PHE A 4 37.54 12.73 8.81
CA PHE A 4 36.73 11.52 8.68
C PHE A 4 36.49 11.19 7.20
N PRO A 5 36.77 9.95 6.74
CA PRO A 5 36.47 9.54 5.38
C PRO A 5 34.96 9.43 5.19
N GLY A 6 34.41 10.25 4.28
CA GLY A 6 33.01 10.17 3.89
C GLY A 6 32.66 8.80 3.27
N LEU A 7 31.46 8.30 3.58
CA LEU A 7 30.92 7.04 3.05
C LEU A 7 30.94 7.03 1.52
N ASN A 8 31.76 6.15 0.93
CA ASN A 8 31.85 5.95 -0.51
C ASN A 8 30.75 4.98 -0.99
N TYR A 9 29.66 5.52 -1.52
CA TYR A 9 28.50 4.75 -2.03
C TYR A 9 28.76 3.93 -3.30
N ARG A 10 30.00 3.89 -3.83
CA ARG A 10 30.34 3.13 -5.04
C ARG A 10 30.74 1.68 -4.79
N ILE A 11 30.94 1.27 -3.54
CA ILE A 11 31.30 -0.11 -3.21
C ILE A 11 30.01 -0.87 -2.82
N PRO A 12 29.59 -1.90 -3.60
CA PRO A 12 28.45 -2.71 -3.25
C PRO A 12 28.68 -3.37 -1.88
N VAL A 13 27.74 -3.14 -0.95
CA VAL A 13 27.78 -3.82 0.35
C VAL A 13 27.61 -5.33 0.10
N PRO A 14 28.54 -6.19 0.56
CA PRO A 14 28.43 -7.63 0.42
C PRO A 14 27.10 -8.16 0.96
N LYS A 15 26.47 -9.11 0.25
CA LYS A 15 25.18 -9.71 0.63
C LYS A 15 25.24 -11.21 0.47
N ASN A 16 24.67 -11.93 1.44
CA ASN A 16 24.55 -13.38 1.36
C ASN A 16 23.63 -13.79 0.20
N ARG A 17 24.04 -14.82 -0.55
CA ARG A 17 23.21 -15.44 -1.59
C ARG A 17 22.43 -16.61 -1.02
N TRP A 18 21.22 -16.33 -0.54
CA TRP A 18 20.35 -17.33 0.09
C TRP A 18 19.98 -18.48 -0.86
N ASN A 19 20.44 -19.69 -0.55
CA ASN A 19 20.04 -20.90 -1.24
C ASN A 19 18.92 -21.65 -0.47
N ARG A 20 18.38 -22.73 -1.06
CA ARG A 20 17.30 -23.53 -0.46
C ARG A 20 17.70 -24.16 0.88
N GLU A 21 18.92 -24.67 0.98
CA GLU A 21 19.42 -25.35 2.19
C GLU A 21 19.52 -24.38 3.37
N GLN A 22 20.13 -23.20 3.16
CA GLN A 22 20.21 -22.13 4.15
C GLN A 22 18.82 -21.70 4.64
N ARG A 23 17.84 -21.63 3.74
CA ARG A 23 16.45 -21.26 4.07
C ARG A 23 15.75 -22.32 4.90
N LEU A 24 15.88 -23.60 4.52
CA LEU A 24 15.32 -24.72 5.29
C LEU A 24 15.96 -24.82 6.68
N PHE A 25 17.28 -24.64 6.75
CA PHE A 25 18.01 -24.64 8.02
C PHE A 25 17.52 -23.52 8.94
N LEU A 26 17.38 -22.30 8.41
CA LEU A 26 16.83 -21.16 9.15
C LEU A 26 15.37 -21.41 9.57
N CYS A 27 14.55 -22.01 8.71
CA CYS A 27 13.19 -22.41 9.07
C CYS A 27 13.17 -23.42 10.22
N CYS A 28 14.06 -24.42 10.22
CA CYS A 28 14.14 -25.40 11.30
C CYS A 28 14.61 -24.79 12.62
N LEU A 29 15.55 -23.83 12.60
CA LEU A 29 15.93 -23.07 13.79
C LEU A 29 14.71 -22.37 14.39
N HIS A 30 13.94 -21.68 13.55
CA HIS A 30 12.76 -20.95 13.99
C HIS A 30 11.60 -21.86 14.42
N GLU A 31 11.38 -23.01 13.78
CA GLU A 31 10.24 -23.87 14.12
C GLU A 31 10.47 -24.66 15.41
N PHE A 32 11.65 -25.28 15.56
CA PHE A 32 11.86 -26.29 16.59
C PHE A 32 12.52 -25.76 17.87
N PHE A 33 13.05 -24.53 17.87
CA PHE A 33 13.80 -23.97 19.00
C PHE A 33 13.31 -22.57 19.40
N LYS A 34 13.40 -22.25 20.70
CA LYS A 34 13.12 -20.91 21.21
C LYS A 34 14.14 -19.96 20.60
N ARG A 35 13.64 -18.80 20.16
CA ARG A 35 14.43 -17.81 19.44
C ARG A 35 15.52 -17.25 20.34
N ASP A 36 16.77 -17.48 19.97
CA ASP A 36 17.94 -16.84 20.57
C ASP A 36 18.80 -16.27 19.45
N GLN A 37 18.94 -14.94 19.43
CA GLN A 37 19.59 -14.22 18.32
C GLN A 37 21.08 -14.55 18.22
N VAL A 38 21.75 -14.71 19.35
CA VAL A 38 23.19 -14.97 19.40
C VAL A 38 23.44 -16.41 18.97
N VAL A 39 22.73 -17.35 19.61
CA VAL A 39 22.87 -18.77 19.34
C VAL A 39 22.51 -19.12 17.89
N PHE A 40 21.40 -18.60 17.35
CA PHE A 40 21.00 -18.89 15.97
C PHE A 40 22.02 -18.36 14.96
N LYS A 41 22.54 -17.15 15.19
CA LYS A 41 23.56 -16.53 14.34
C LYS A 41 24.85 -17.34 14.35
N ASP A 42 25.30 -17.76 15.52
CA ASP A 42 26.55 -18.51 15.66
C ASP A 42 26.46 -19.91 15.04
N ILE A 43 25.32 -20.60 15.25
CA ILE A 43 25.06 -21.89 14.59
C ILE A 43 25.04 -21.73 13.07
N PHE A 44 24.30 -20.76 12.55
CA PHE A 44 24.17 -20.56 11.11
C PHE A 44 25.50 -20.22 10.44
N ASN A 45 26.25 -19.28 11.03
CA ASN A 45 27.57 -18.87 10.52
C ASN A 45 28.62 -19.97 10.64
N HIS A 46 28.47 -20.89 11.59
CA HIS A 46 29.34 -22.06 11.66
C HIS A 46 29.02 -23.07 10.56
N VAL A 47 27.74 -23.37 10.35
CA VAL A 47 27.30 -24.36 9.35
C VAL A 47 27.61 -23.90 7.92
N PHE A 48 27.29 -22.65 7.58
CA PHE A 48 27.46 -22.10 6.22
C PHE A 48 28.68 -21.18 6.09
N ARG A 49 29.74 -21.46 6.87
CA ARG A 49 30.91 -20.59 6.95
C ARG A 49 31.57 -20.35 5.59
N SER A 50 31.64 -21.38 4.74
CA SER A 50 32.28 -21.28 3.43
C SER A 50 31.47 -20.38 2.50
N GLU A 51 30.17 -20.66 2.38
CA GLU A 51 29.24 -20.00 1.47
C GLU A 51 29.04 -18.52 1.84
N VAL A 52 29.01 -18.23 3.15
CA VAL A 52 28.92 -16.85 3.64
C VAL A 52 30.21 -16.08 3.34
N ARG A 53 31.38 -16.71 3.50
CA ARG A 53 32.68 -16.10 3.16
C ARG A 53 32.86 -15.87 1.67
N GLU A 54 32.39 -16.79 0.82
CA GLU A 54 32.37 -16.63 -0.64
C GLU A 54 31.53 -15.41 -1.08
N CYS A 55 30.53 -15.02 -0.28
CA CYS A 55 29.75 -13.80 -0.51
C CYS A 55 30.45 -12.52 -0.02
N GLY A 56 31.70 -12.59 0.46
CA GLY A 56 32.45 -11.45 0.98
C GLY A 56 32.11 -11.07 2.43
N LEU A 57 31.41 -11.94 3.17
CA LEU A 57 31.04 -11.73 4.57
C LEU A 57 32.00 -12.48 5.50
N ILE A 58 33.18 -11.89 5.72
CA ILE A 58 34.29 -12.53 6.46
C ILE A 58 33.91 -12.86 7.93
N ASP A 59 33.16 -11.95 8.55
CA ASP A 59 32.69 -12.03 9.94
C ASP A 59 31.36 -12.77 10.09
N GLY A 60 30.87 -13.38 9.01
CA GLY A 60 29.57 -14.03 8.97
C GLY A 60 28.41 -13.09 8.63
N ILE A 61 27.22 -13.67 8.52
CA ILE A 61 25.98 -12.94 8.32
C ILE A 61 25.50 -12.34 9.66
N SER A 62 24.98 -11.12 9.60
CA SER A 62 24.39 -10.48 10.78
C SER A 62 23.02 -11.10 11.12
N TRP A 63 22.65 -11.04 12.41
CA TRP A 63 21.31 -11.43 12.85
C TRP A 63 20.21 -10.69 12.09
N ASN A 64 20.39 -9.39 11.85
CA ASN A 64 19.42 -8.58 11.10
C ASN A 64 19.19 -9.11 9.68
N ALA A 65 20.23 -9.60 9.01
CA ALA A 65 20.08 -10.20 7.69
C ALA A 65 19.40 -11.58 7.73
N MET A 66 19.68 -12.40 8.75
CA MET A 66 18.95 -13.67 8.97
C MET A 66 17.48 -13.44 9.32
N ASP A 67 17.19 -12.54 10.27
CA ASP A 67 15.83 -12.21 10.69
C ASP A 67 15.03 -11.55 9.55
N ALA A 68 15.69 -10.73 8.72
CA ALA A 68 15.07 -10.22 7.49
C ALA A 68 14.69 -11.35 6.53
N GLN A 69 15.58 -12.32 6.31
CA GLN A 69 15.28 -13.49 5.48
C GLN A 69 14.15 -14.34 6.07
N TRP A 70 14.18 -14.59 7.38
CA TRP A 70 13.11 -15.32 8.08
C TRP A 70 11.76 -14.62 7.92
N ARG A 71 11.67 -13.32 8.24
CA ARG A 71 10.43 -12.54 8.08
C ARG A 71 9.95 -12.53 6.63
N GLU A 72 10.87 -12.50 5.67
CA GLU A 72 10.56 -12.60 4.25
C GLU A 72 9.91 -13.96 3.91
N MET A 73 10.52 -15.05 4.36
CA MET A 73 10.00 -16.41 4.13
C MET A 73 8.62 -16.62 4.76
N VAL A 74 8.40 -16.11 5.98
CA VAL A 74 7.08 -16.12 6.64
C VAL A 74 6.06 -15.30 5.85
N ARG A 75 6.40 -14.04 5.52
CA ARG A 75 5.48 -13.08 4.88
C ARG A 75 4.99 -13.54 3.51
N TYR A 76 5.87 -14.18 2.74
CA TYR A 76 5.57 -14.63 1.39
C TYR A 76 5.30 -16.14 1.30
N SER A 77 5.24 -16.82 2.44
CA SER A 77 5.00 -18.26 2.52
C SER A 77 5.87 -19.04 1.54
N TYR A 78 7.19 -18.80 1.60
CA TYR A 78 8.17 -19.50 0.75
C TYR A 78 7.95 -21.00 0.83
N THR A 79 8.26 -21.72 -0.25
CA THR A 79 8.07 -23.18 -0.29
C THR A 79 8.81 -23.85 0.87
N GLU A 80 10.03 -23.44 1.17
CA GLU A 80 10.83 -23.92 2.31
C GLU A 80 10.15 -23.66 3.66
N TRP A 81 9.50 -22.49 3.80
CA TRP A 81 8.77 -22.15 5.02
C TRP A 81 7.52 -23.01 5.18
N ARG A 82 6.72 -23.15 4.11
CA ARG A 82 5.51 -23.99 4.10
C ARG A 82 5.84 -25.45 4.36
N GLU A 83 6.90 -25.97 3.74
CA GLU A 83 7.39 -27.33 3.97
C GLU A 83 7.67 -27.59 5.45
N VAL A 84 8.29 -26.64 6.16
CA VAL A 84 8.64 -26.82 7.58
C VAL A 84 7.44 -26.57 8.51
N HIS A 85 6.55 -25.61 8.19
CA HIS A 85 5.56 -25.09 9.14
C HIS A 85 4.10 -25.49 8.85
N GLN A 86 3.78 -26.00 7.65
CA GLN A 86 2.40 -26.35 7.26
C GLN A 86 2.20 -27.84 6.97
N ASP A 87 3.26 -28.63 6.84
CA ASP A 87 3.15 -30.06 6.53
C ASP A 87 2.84 -30.86 7.81
N SER A 88 1.60 -31.36 7.90
CA SER A 88 1.06 -31.99 9.11
C SER A 88 1.43 -33.47 9.24
N PHE A 89 1.69 -33.89 10.48
CA PHE A 89 1.76 -35.27 11.00
C PHE A 89 3.07 -36.06 11.03
N ASP A 90 4.13 -35.70 10.28
CA ASP A 90 5.45 -36.40 10.42
C ASP A 90 6.66 -35.44 10.45
N GLY A 91 6.41 -34.15 10.74
CA GLY A 91 7.36 -33.04 10.57
C GLY A 91 8.74 -33.26 11.21
N ILE A 92 8.82 -33.79 12.44
CA ILE A 92 10.11 -34.00 13.13
C ILE A 92 10.98 -35.05 12.41
N ARG A 93 10.39 -36.09 11.81
CA ARG A 93 11.16 -37.16 11.15
C ARG A 93 11.82 -36.67 9.87
N ARG A 94 11.09 -35.91 9.06
CA ARG A 94 11.59 -35.32 7.80
C ARG A 94 12.78 -34.39 8.04
N TRP A 95 12.73 -33.59 9.11
CA TRP A 95 13.78 -32.62 9.42
C TRP A 95 14.92 -33.18 10.28
N ARG A 96 14.90 -34.49 10.62
CA ARG A 96 15.92 -35.14 11.45
C ARG A 96 17.36 -34.85 11.00
N PRO A 97 17.73 -34.86 9.71
CA PRO A 97 19.09 -34.54 9.29
C PRO A 97 19.52 -33.12 9.69
N ILE A 98 18.69 -32.12 9.38
CA ILE A 98 18.93 -30.71 9.71
C ILE A 98 18.96 -30.50 11.23
N LEU A 99 18.01 -31.09 11.96
CA LEU A 99 17.96 -31.02 13.41
C LEU A 99 19.17 -31.68 14.08
N SER A 100 19.71 -32.75 13.48
CA SER A 100 20.93 -33.41 13.98
C SER A 100 22.16 -32.55 13.72
N GLN A 101 22.22 -31.89 12.56
CA GLN A 101 23.26 -30.92 12.24
C GLN A 101 23.24 -29.74 13.22
N ILE A 102 22.07 -29.14 13.48
CA ILE A 102 21.91 -28.06 14.49
C ILE A 102 22.42 -28.53 15.85
N LYS A 103 21.97 -29.69 16.34
CA LYS A 103 22.38 -30.23 17.65
C LYS A 103 23.87 -30.53 17.72
N HIS A 104 24.46 -31.03 16.64
CA HIS A 104 25.90 -31.28 16.56
C HIS A 104 26.68 -29.96 16.62
N THR A 105 26.28 -28.96 15.85
CA THR A 105 26.90 -27.63 15.87
C THR A 105 26.80 -26.96 17.23
N VAL A 106 25.64 -27.05 17.89
CA VAL A 106 25.44 -26.52 19.25
C VAL A 106 26.44 -27.13 20.24
N ARG A 107 26.61 -28.46 20.22
CA ARG A 107 27.60 -29.16 21.07
C ARG A 107 29.03 -28.76 20.74
N HIS A 108 29.36 -28.68 19.45
CA HIS A 108 30.69 -28.30 18.99
C HIS A 108 31.07 -26.87 19.42
N LEU A 109 30.10 -25.94 19.41
CA LEU A 109 30.30 -24.56 19.82
C LEU A 109 30.17 -24.35 21.35
N GLY A 110 29.82 -25.39 22.13
CA GLY A 110 29.56 -25.25 23.56
C GLY A 110 28.34 -24.37 23.90
N LEU A 111 27.39 -24.25 22.98
CA LEU A 111 26.18 -23.44 23.15
C LEU A 111 25.04 -24.23 23.80
N GLN A 112 24.05 -23.53 24.33
CA GLN A 112 22.76 -24.11 24.73
C GLN A 112 21.66 -23.65 23.80
N ILE A 113 20.77 -24.56 23.37
CA ILE A 113 19.59 -24.23 22.58
C ILE A 113 18.36 -24.89 23.21
N ILE A 114 17.29 -24.12 23.41
CA ILE A 114 16.07 -24.59 24.08
C ILE A 114 15.05 -25.02 23.02
N PRO A 115 14.54 -26.26 23.02
CA PRO A 115 13.44 -26.64 22.13
C PRO A 115 12.15 -25.83 22.40
N LYS A 116 11.42 -25.46 21.36
CA LYS A 116 10.11 -24.78 21.46
C LYS A 116 9.06 -25.70 22.04
N TYR A 117 8.98 -26.89 21.47
CA TYR A 117 8.13 -27.95 21.95
C TYR A 117 8.95 -28.79 22.93
N SER A 118 9.11 -28.25 24.14
CA SER A 118 8.98 -29.09 25.33
C SER A 118 7.48 -29.24 25.57
N PRO A 119 6.94 -30.41 25.96
CA PRO A 119 5.49 -30.65 26.06
C PRO A 119 4.66 -29.73 26.98
N GLU A 120 5.20 -28.63 27.51
CA GLU A 120 4.62 -27.90 28.64
C GLU A 120 4.71 -26.36 28.43
N GLU A 121 3.52 -25.76 28.25
CA GLU A 121 3.07 -24.44 28.75
C GLU A 121 3.11 -23.13 27.92
N VAL A 122 2.05 -22.33 28.19
CA VAL A 122 1.43 -21.17 27.53
C VAL A 122 1.34 -20.00 28.54
N HIS A 123 1.14 -18.75 28.06
CA HIS A 123 0.73 -17.49 28.78
C HIS A 123 1.87 -16.59 29.32
N ALA A 124 1.78 -15.25 29.42
CA ALA A 124 0.88 -14.16 28.96
C ALA A 124 1.50 -12.78 29.35
N THR A 125 1.01 -11.68 28.75
CA THR A 125 0.90 -10.25 29.23
C THR A 125 2.15 -9.45 29.61
N ASP A 126 2.20 -8.10 29.68
CA ASP A 126 1.63 -6.87 29.07
C ASP A 126 2.10 -5.70 30.00
N GLU A 127 1.72 -4.44 29.69
CA GLU A 127 1.88 -3.17 30.46
C GLU A 127 3.15 -2.34 30.17
N GLU A 128 3.19 -1.00 30.27
CA GLU A 128 2.34 0.20 30.05
C GLU A 128 3.18 1.36 30.63
N GLU A 129 3.21 2.57 30.06
CA GLU A 129 3.55 3.80 30.82
C GLU A 129 3.20 5.10 30.06
N GLN A 130 2.94 6.17 30.83
CA GLN A 130 2.16 7.38 30.52
C GLN A 130 2.95 8.71 30.70
N GLU A 131 2.38 9.80 30.15
CA GLU A 131 2.46 11.26 30.54
C GLU A 131 3.64 12.15 30.03
N PRO A 132 3.58 13.53 30.06
CA PRO A 132 2.69 14.45 29.29
C PRO A 132 3.35 15.79 28.78
N ASP A 133 2.56 16.58 28.03
CA ASP A 133 2.42 18.06 27.84
C ASP A 133 3.55 19.10 27.59
N SER A 134 3.31 20.02 26.62
CA SER A 134 3.40 21.50 26.77
C SER A 134 3.04 22.29 25.48
N GLU A 135 2.79 23.60 25.65
CA GLU A 135 1.85 24.51 24.98
C GLU A 135 2.41 25.60 24.01
N ILE A 136 1.58 25.99 23.02
CA ILE A 136 1.25 27.34 22.43
C ILE A 136 2.29 28.21 21.64
N VAL A 137 1.88 28.73 20.45
CA VAL A 137 1.77 30.17 20.00
C VAL A 137 1.79 30.33 18.45
N SER A 138 0.82 31.10 17.91
CA SER A 138 0.64 31.56 16.50
C SER A 138 1.31 32.93 16.21
N PRO A 139 1.46 33.43 14.95
CA PRO A 139 0.40 34.25 14.32
C PRO A 139 0.32 34.28 12.74
N THR A 140 -0.93 34.34 12.26
CA THR A 140 -1.57 35.23 11.24
C THR A 140 -0.96 35.58 9.85
N GLN A 141 -1.67 35.10 8.81
CA GLN A 141 -2.11 35.62 7.48
C GLN A 141 -1.44 36.83 6.78
N ASN A 142 -1.28 36.70 5.44
CA ASN A 142 -1.99 37.57 4.48
C ASN A 142 -2.01 37.05 3.02
N ASN A 143 -3.14 37.33 2.38
CA ASN A 143 -3.55 37.07 0.99
C ASN A 143 -2.60 37.62 -0.08
N THR A 144 -2.42 36.87 -1.17
CA THR A 144 -2.50 37.49 -2.51
C THR A 144 -2.86 36.47 -3.59
N SER A 145 -3.99 36.77 -4.24
CA SER A 145 -4.42 36.32 -5.56
C SER A 145 -3.32 36.53 -6.62
N LEU A 146 -3.22 35.61 -7.60
CA LEU A 146 -3.30 35.88 -9.04
C LEU A 146 -2.66 34.74 -9.84
N CYS A 147 -3.41 34.23 -10.81
CA CYS A 147 -2.91 33.42 -11.91
C CYS A 147 -1.79 34.17 -12.65
N ASN A 148 -0.76 33.44 -13.11
CA ASN A 148 -0.15 33.53 -14.45
C ASN A 148 1.13 32.68 -14.49
N GLY A 149 1.22 31.75 -15.44
CA GLY A 149 2.47 31.05 -15.70
C GLY A 149 2.40 30.12 -16.91
N GLY A 150 2.73 30.64 -18.10
CA GLY A 150 3.33 29.77 -19.11
C GLY A 150 3.08 30.05 -20.60
N GLY A 151 2.20 30.98 -21.00
CA GLY A 151 2.09 31.39 -22.42
C GLY A 151 1.85 30.24 -23.43
N LYS A 152 1.30 29.11 -22.99
CA LYS A 152 1.01 27.94 -23.83
C LYS A 152 -0.49 27.79 -23.97
N VAL A 153 -0.93 27.60 -25.21
CA VAL A 153 -2.34 27.47 -25.61
C VAL A 153 -2.92 26.22 -24.95
N CYS A 154 -4.04 26.38 -24.25
CA CYS A 154 -4.82 25.30 -23.66
C CYS A 154 -5.32 24.36 -24.76
N PHE A 155 -5.00 23.07 -24.67
CA PHE A 155 -5.48 22.01 -25.57
C PHE A 155 -7.02 22.00 -25.71
N TRP A 156 -7.73 22.41 -24.65
CA TRP A 156 -9.19 22.55 -24.64
C TRP A 156 -9.71 23.67 -25.55
N CYS A 157 -8.94 24.74 -25.77
CA CYS A 157 -9.31 25.80 -26.73
C CYS A 157 -9.13 25.37 -28.20
N ALA A 158 -8.39 24.29 -28.47
CA ALA A 158 -8.20 23.74 -29.81
C ALA A 158 -9.18 22.60 -30.13
N GLN A 159 -9.69 21.90 -29.11
CA GLN A 159 -10.54 20.73 -29.29
C GLN A 159 -12.05 21.04 -29.38
N GLU A 160 -12.48 22.25 -28.98
CA GLU A 160 -13.88 22.70 -29.11
C GLU A 160 -14.28 23.15 -30.53
N GLN A 161 -13.44 22.94 -31.56
CA GLN A 161 -13.75 23.28 -32.97
C GLN A 161 -13.94 22.08 -33.90
N THR A 162 -13.90 20.84 -33.41
CA THR A 162 -14.07 19.66 -34.26
C THR A 162 -14.92 18.58 -33.59
N THR A 163 -16.18 18.50 -34.05
CA THR A 163 -17.03 17.30 -34.24
C THR A 163 -17.40 16.51 -32.97
N SER A 164 -18.65 16.49 -32.50
CA SER A 164 -19.89 15.98 -33.13
C SER A 164 -19.77 14.53 -33.60
N GLU A 165 -20.60 13.63 -33.03
CA GLU A 165 -20.88 12.23 -33.45
C GLU A 165 -19.72 11.23 -33.21
N GLU A 166 -19.85 9.98 -32.74
CA GLU A 166 -20.93 8.99 -32.55
C GLU A 166 -20.42 7.86 -31.59
N ASN A 167 -21.32 6.96 -31.15
CA ASN A 167 -21.14 5.82 -30.21
C ASN A 167 -20.06 4.77 -30.62
N PRO A 168 -19.61 3.88 -29.70
CA PRO A 168 -20.04 2.46 -29.83
C PRO A 168 -20.15 1.59 -28.54
N GLU A 169 -20.76 0.42 -28.74
CA GLU A 169 -21.14 -0.71 -27.86
C GLU A 169 -19.99 -1.48 -27.15
N PRO A 170 -20.30 -2.30 -26.10
CA PRO A 170 -19.29 -2.97 -25.29
C PRO A 170 -18.91 -4.37 -25.81
N THR A 171 -17.62 -4.60 -26.05
CA THR A 171 -17.07 -5.94 -26.35
C THR A 171 -16.48 -6.61 -25.10
N ASN A 172 -16.98 -7.82 -24.86
CA ASN A 172 -16.58 -8.77 -23.82
C ASN A 172 -15.06 -8.97 -23.71
N SER A 173 -14.48 -8.71 -22.53
CA SER A 173 -13.11 -9.11 -22.20
C SER A 173 -13.08 -10.39 -21.35
N SER A 174 -12.13 -11.24 -21.70
CA SER A 174 -11.91 -12.58 -21.16
C SER A 174 -11.56 -12.56 -19.67
N ARG A 175 -12.43 -13.17 -18.86
CA ARG A 175 -12.24 -13.42 -17.43
C ARG A 175 -11.07 -14.37 -17.17
N THR A 176 -10.00 -13.88 -16.56
CA THR A 176 -9.04 -14.70 -15.83
C THR A 176 -9.52 -14.89 -14.37
N LYS A 177 -9.62 -16.14 -13.95
CA LYS A 177 -10.10 -16.56 -12.61
C LYS A 177 -9.06 -16.21 -11.52
N SER A 178 -9.34 -15.19 -10.72
CA SER A 178 -8.90 -15.11 -9.32
C SER A 178 -10.12 -14.73 -8.46
N ASN A 179 -10.22 -15.31 -7.26
CA ASN A 179 -11.39 -15.17 -6.36
C ASN A 179 -11.48 -13.81 -5.63
N ASP A 180 -10.77 -12.77 -6.07
CA ASP A 180 -10.97 -11.40 -5.58
C ASP A 180 -11.82 -10.66 -6.63
N GLU A 181 -13.12 -10.50 -6.35
CA GLU A 181 -14.00 -9.68 -7.18
C GLU A 181 -13.42 -8.26 -7.29
N VAL A 182 -13.34 -7.73 -8.51
CA VAL A 182 -12.85 -6.37 -8.76
C VAL A 182 -13.68 -5.38 -7.92
N PRO A 183 -13.05 -4.52 -7.11
CA PRO A 183 -13.78 -3.54 -6.29
C PRO A 183 -14.69 -2.68 -7.16
N ARG A 184 -15.94 -2.47 -6.73
CA ARG A 184 -16.90 -1.62 -7.45
C ARG A 184 -16.41 -0.18 -7.60
N PHE A 185 -15.74 0.34 -6.57
CA PHE A 185 -15.21 1.70 -6.57
C PHE A 185 -13.71 1.72 -6.34
N LEU A 186 -13.06 2.62 -7.06
CA LEU A 186 -11.65 2.95 -6.88
C LEU A 186 -11.52 4.45 -6.63
N TYR A 187 -10.48 4.81 -5.90
CA TYR A 187 -10.21 6.17 -5.47
C TYR A 187 -8.85 6.61 -6.00
N ARG A 188 -8.76 7.80 -6.56
CA ARG A 188 -7.50 8.36 -7.06
C ARG A 188 -7.25 9.71 -6.43
N TRP A 189 -5.98 10.01 -6.14
CA TRP A 189 -5.55 11.39 -5.96
C TRP A 189 -4.70 11.82 -7.15
N SER A 190 -4.72 13.10 -7.46
CA SER A 190 -3.83 13.72 -8.45
C SER A 190 -3.60 15.18 -8.10
N ASN A 191 -2.51 15.76 -8.60
CA ASN A 191 -2.18 17.18 -8.48
C ASN A 191 -1.43 17.63 -9.75
N ILE A 192 -0.89 18.85 -9.75
CA ILE A 192 -0.15 19.40 -10.90
C ILE A 192 1.13 18.62 -11.24
N ASP A 193 1.74 17.93 -10.27
CA ASP A 193 2.94 17.12 -10.47
C ASP A 193 2.63 15.69 -10.92
N SER A 194 1.35 15.31 -10.95
CA SER A 194 0.93 13.99 -11.40
C SER A 194 1.11 13.89 -12.91
N GLN A 195 1.81 12.84 -13.36
CA GLN A 195 2.00 12.60 -14.78
C GLN A 195 0.65 12.43 -15.50
N GLY A 196 0.63 12.86 -16.77
CA GLY A 196 -0.51 12.69 -17.66
C GLY A 196 -1.56 13.80 -17.56
N VAL A 197 -2.72 13.56 -18.17
CA VAL A 197 -3.86 14.48 -18.07
C VAL A 197 -4.68 14.07 -16.85
N ASN A 198 -4.88 15.00 -15.91
CA ASN A 198 -5.65 14.78 -14.69
C ASN A 198 -6.74 15.85 -14.58
N SER A 199 -7.97 15.48 -14.93
CA SER A 199 -9.12 16.39 -14.89
C SER A 199 -10.35 15.72 -14.31
N LYS A 200 -11.39 16.52 -14.00
CA LYS A 200 -12.67 15.99 -13.53
C LYS A 200 -13.42 15.15 -14.58
N ARG A 201 -13.02 15.22 -15.85
CA ARG A 201 -13.73 14.59 -16.98
C ARG A 201 -12.90 13.51 -17.69
N LEU A 202 -11.61 13.43 -17.40
CA LEU A 202 -10.71 12.50 -18.07
C LEU A 202 -9.44 12.35 -17.25
N PHE A 203 -9.00 11.11 -17.09
CA PHE A 203 -7.61 10.81 -16.80
C PHE A 203 -6.97 10.15 -18.03
N LEU A 204 -5.75 10.57 -18.35
CA LEU A 204 -4.92 9.96 -19.38
C LEU A 204 -3.54 9.71 -18.79
N ALA A 205 -3.04 8.48 -18.92
CA ALA A 205 -1.75 8.09 -18.37
C ALA A 205 -0.63 8.91 -19.00
N GLY A 206 0.47 9.10 -18.25
CA GLY A 206 1.60 9.92 -18.68
C GLY A 206 2.15 9.54 -20.04
N LEU A 207 2.18 8.24 -20.37
CA LEU A 207 2.67 7.76 -21.66
C LEU A 207 1.85 8.27 -22.85
N PHE A 208 0.56 8.54 -22.66
CA PHE A 208 -0.37 8.89 -23.74
C PHE A 208 -0.73 10.38 -23.79
N ALA A 209 -0.26 11.19 -22.83
CA ALA A 209 -0.70 12.57 -22.65
C ALA A 209 -0.15 13.58 -23.69
N ASP A 210 0.93 13.24 -24.40
CA ASP A 210 1.59 14.13 -25.36
C ASP A 210 1.24 13.80 -26.83
N GLY A 211 0.02 13.35 -27.10
CA GLY A 211 -0.42 12.97 -28.44
C GLY A 211 0.25 11.71 -29.01
N ARG A 212 0.84 10.89 -28.13
CA ARG A 212 1.38 9.58 -28.50
C ARG A 212 0.23 8.62 -28.82
N GLU A 213 0.47 7.72 -29.77
CA GLU A 213 -0.49 6.70 -30.16
C GLU A 213 -0.87 5.83 -28.96
N GLN A 214 -2.18 5.66 -28.75
CA GLN A 214 -2.69 4.74 -27.74
C GLN A 214 -2.62 3.32 -28.28
N PHE A 215 -2.13 2.42 -27.45
CA PHE A 215 -2.07 0.99 -27.77
C PHE A 215 -2.65 0.19 -26.60
N SER A 216 -3.19 -0.97 -26.95
CA SER A 216 -3.75 -1.91 -26.00
C SER A 216 -2.63 -2.69 -25.30
N PRO A 217 -2.83 -3.14 -24.05
CA PRO A 217 -1.90 -4.06 -23.40
C PRO A 217 -1.63 -5.34 -24.19
N GLU A 218 -2.58 -5.76 -25.03
CA GLU A 218 -2.49 -6.93 -25.91
C GLU A 218 -1.58 -6.70 -27.11
N ASP A 219 -1.30 -5.44 -27.47
CA ASP A 219 -0.44 -5.07 -28.59
C ASP A 219 1.06 -5.12 -28.24
N ILE A 220 1.39 -5.35 -26.97
CA ILE A 220 2.77 -5.40 -26.47
C ILE A 220 3.12 -6.76 -25.91
N SER A 221 4.43 -7.06 -25.89
CA SER A 221 4.90 -8.31 -25.29
C SER A 221 4.72 -8.29 -23.77
N GLN A 222 4.64 -9.48 -23.16
CA GLN A 222 4.56 -9.60 -21.71
C GLN A 222 5.78 -9.00 -21.01
N GLU A 223 6.96 -9.05 -21.65
CA GLU A 223 8.21 -8.44 -21.17
C GLU A 223 8.11 -6.91 -21.18
N GLN A 224 7.59 -6.31 -22.25
CA GLN A 224 7.36 -4.86 -22.32
C GLN A 224 6.35 -4.40 -21.27
N PHE A 225 5.24 -5.14 -21.09
CA PHE A 225 4.29 -4.85 -20.02
C PHE A 225 4.97 -4.89 -18.65
N SER A 226 5.79 -5.92 -18.41
CA SER A 226 6.54 -6.09 -17.17
C SER A 226 7.46 -4.89 -16.93
N GLU A 227 8.19 -4.45 -17.95
CA GLU A 227 9.06 -3.27 -17.85
C GLU A 227 8.26 -2.02 -17.44
N TYR A 228 7.13 -1.74 -18.10
CA TYR A 228 6.27 -0.61 -17.71
C TYR A 228 5.81 -0.71 -16.26
N PHE A 229 5.42 -1.92 -15.81
CA PHE A 229 4.96 -2.14 -14.45
C PHE A 229 6.09 -1.93 -13.43
N LEU A 230 7.29 -2.47 -13.72
CA LEU A 230 8.47 -2.31 -12.87
C LEU A 230 8.81 -0.83 -12.68
N ARG A 231 8.91 -0.08 -13.78
CA ARG A 231 9.24 1.36 -13.73
C ARG A 231 8.19 2.16 -12.98
N HIS A 232 6.91 1.83 -13.19
CA HIS A 232 5.80 2.43 -12.46
C HIS A 232 5.87 2.14 -10.96
N ALA A 233 6.05 0.88 -10.57
CA ALA A 233 6.14 0.46 -9.17
C ALA A 233 7.34 1.07 -8.44
N HIS A 234 8.46 1.26 -9.14
CA HIS A 234 9.64 1.95 -8.64
C HIS A 234 9.51 3.49 -8.64
N ILE A 235 8.40 4.03 -9.12
CA ILE A 235 8.13 5.47 -9.21
C ILE A 235 9.23 6.18 -10.02
N GLU A 236 9.64 5.57 -11.14
CA GLU A 236 10.55 6.23 -12.07
C GLU A 236 9.88 7.46 -12.69
N LYS A 237 10.67 8.50 -13.01
CA LYS A 237 10.18 9.74 -13.64
C LYS A 237 9.87 9.57 -15.13
N THR A 238 9.70 8.35 -15.59
CA THR A 238 9.40 8.04 -16.99
C THR A 238 7.90 7.90 -17.18
N PRO A 239 7.38 8.36 -18.34
CA PRO A 239 5.97 8.20 -18.66
C PRO A 239 5.51 6.75 -18.58
N SER A 240 4.44 6.53 -17.83
CA SER A 240 3.86 5.21 -17.61
C SER A 240 2.49 5.09 -18.29
N PRO A 241 2.12 3.90 -18.82
CA PRO A 241 0.78 3.64 -19.33
C PRO A 241 -0.25 3.42 -18.21
N PHE A 242 0.16 3.38 -16.94
CA PHE A 242 -0.73 3.09 -15.82
C PHE A 242 -1.19 4.35 -15.09
N ILE A 243 -2.46 4.33 -14.68
CA ILE A 243 -3.09 5.29 -13.77
C ILE A 243 -3.33 4.58 -12.43
N SER A 244 -2.58 4.96 -11.39
CA SER A 244 -2.77 4.44 -10.04
C SER A 244 -4.11 4.82 -9.43
N THR A 245 -4.77 3.84 -8.85
CA THR A 245 -6.03 3.98 -8.10
C THR A 245 -6.01 3.07 -6.88
N PHE A 246 -6.85 3.34 -5.88
CA PHE A 246 -6.82 2.67 -4.59
C PHE A 246 -8.21 2.17 -4.18
N ILE A 247 -8.29 1.06 -3.45
CA ILE A 247 -9.57 0.51 -2.96
C ILE A 247 -10.14 1.27 -1.76
N SER A 248 -9.33 2.12 -1.13
CA SER A 248 -9.70 2.86 0.08
C SER A 248 -9.38 4.33 -0.11
N MET A 249 -10.37 5.19 0.16
CA MET A 249 -10.24 6.64 0.03
C MET A 249 -9.18 7.23 0.98
N LEU A 250 -8.86 6.55 2.09
CA LEU A 250 -7.84 7.00 3.04
C LEU A 250 -6.48 7.21 2.37
N SER A 251 -6.09 6.36 1.42
CA SER A 251 -4.80 6.50 0.70
C SER A 251 -4.75 7.77 -0.16
N PRO A 252 -5.72 8.03 -1.06
CA PRO A 252 -5.83 9.30 -1.77
C PRO A 252 -5.90 10.52 -0.86
N VAL A 253 -6.70 10.50 0.19
CA VAL A 253 -6.85 11.63 1.13
C VAL A 253 -5.54 11.92 1.85
N HIS A 254 -4.88 10.89 2.38
CA HIS A 254 -3.57 11.02 3.03
C HIS A 254 -2.54 11.68 2.11
N ARG A 255 -2.45 11.22 0.85
CA ARG A 255 -1.52 11.78 -0.14
C ARG A 255 -1.90 13.21 -0.55
N ALA A 256 -3.19 13.49 -0.72
CA ALA A 256 -3.66 14.82 -1.08
C ALA A 256 -3.38 15.86 0.01
N LEU A 257 -3.56 15.49 1.29
CA LEU A 257 -3.24 16.36 2.44
C LEU A 257 -1.74 16.72 2.53
N TRP A 258 -0.86 15.80 2.11
CA TRP A 258 0.59 16.03 2.11
C TRP A 258 1.07 16.90 0.95
N ASN A 259 0.44 16.77 -0.22
CA ASN A 259 0.90 17.47 -1.44
C ASN A 259 0.13 18.77 -1.72
N LYS A 260 -1.04 18.98 -1.09
CA LYS A 260 -1.89 20.19 -0.99
C LYS A 260 -2.22 20.94 -2.29
N GLU A 261 -1.22 21.42 -3.02
CA GLU A 261 -1.37 22.29 -4.19
C GLU A 261 -2.12 21.58 -5.32
N GLY A 262 -3.31 22.09 -5.66
CA GLY A 262 -4.14 21.56 -6.75
C GLY A 262 -4.60 20.11 -6.55
N ALA A 263 -4.46 19.55 -5.34
CA ALA A 263 -4.74 18.14 -5.12
C ALA A 263 -6.25 17.84 -5.20
N ILE A 264 -6.59 16.87 -6.05
CA ILE A 264 -7.95 16.40 -6.33
C ILE A 264 -8.05 14.94 -5.92
N ILE A 265 -9.16 14.59 -5.29
CA ILE A 265 -9.57 13.21 -5.02
C ILE A 265 -10.74 12.88 -5.94
N SER A 266 -10.68 11.72 -6.58
CA SER A 266 -11.71 11.26 -7.51
C SER A 266 -12.19 9.87 -7.13
N ILE A 267 -13.50 9.66 -7.30
CA ILE A 267 -14.18 8.38 -7.10
C ILE A 267 -14.53 7.83 -8.47
N ILE A 268 -14.17 6.58 -8.72
CA ILE A 268 -14.21 5.93 -10.04
C ILE A 268 -15.07 4.67 -9.95
N ASP A 269 -16.07 4.54 -10.82
CA ASP A 269 -16.87 3.34 -11.02
C ASP A 269 -16.14 2.36 -11.95
N THR A 270 -15.73 1.21 -11.41
CA THR A 270 -15.01 0.22 -12.22
C THR A 270 -15.88 -0.44 -13.29
N LYS A 271 -17.21 -0.42 -13.13
CA LYS A 271 -18.13 -0.99 -14.12
C LYS A 271 -18.22 -0.15 -15.40
N LYS A 272 -17.79 1.11 -15.34
CA LYS A 272 -17.82 2.06 -16.47
C LYS A 272 -16.43 2.27 -17.08
N LEU A 273 -15.42 1.53 -16.63
CA LEU A 273 -14.11 1.51 -17.28
C LEU A 273 -14.21 0.75 -18.61
N ASP A 274 -13.62 1.35 -19.64
CA ASP A 274 -13.52 0.80 -20.99
C ASP A 274 -12.10 0.29 -21.31
N THR A 275 -11.21 0.29 -20.31
CA THR A 275 -9.81 -0.12 -20.41
C THR A 275 -9.46 -1.21 -19.41
N ALA A 276 -8.37 -1.92 -19.68
CA ALA A 276 -7.87 -2.96 -18.79
C ALA A 276 -7.52 -2.43 -17.38
N LEU A 277 -7.82 -3.26 -16.37
CA LEU A 277 -7.59 -2.97 -14.95
C LEU A 277 -6.76 -4.10 -14.34
N TYR A 278 -5.70 -3.72 -13.63
CA TYR A 278 -4.73 -4.67 -13.09
C TYR A 278 -4.56 -4.51 -11.58
N SER A 279 -4.63 -5.61 -10.85
CA SER A 279 -4.23 -5.65 -9.43
C SER A 279 -2.72 -5.42 -9.32
N ALA A 280 -2.32 -4.35 -8.63
CA ALA A 280 -0.90 -4.05 -8.44
C ALA A 280 -0.23 -5.12 -7.57
N LYS A 281 -0.96 -5.68 -6.60
CA LYS A 281 -0.52 -6.79 -5.74
C LYS A 281 -0.21 -8.05 -6.54
N ASP A 282 -1.07 -8.41 -7.50
CA ASP A 282 -0.86 -9.63 -8.28
C ASP A 282 0.29 -9.47 -9.25
N ASN A 283 0.43 -8.31 -9.88
CA ASN A 283 1.61 -8.00 -10.69
C ASN A 283 2.88 -7.93 -9.85
N PHE A 284 2.83 -7.32 -8.66
CA PHE A 284 3.95 -7.28 -7.72
C PHE A 284 4.44 -8.69 -7.35
N ARG A 285 3.50 -9.62 -7.12
CA ARG A 285 3.78 -11.04 -6.85
C ARG A 285 4.31 -11.77 -8.08
N LYS A 286 3.65 -11.59 -9.24
CA LYS A 286 4.03 -12.22 -10.52
C LYS A 286 5.45 -11.86 -10.92
N HIS A 287 5.86 -10.61 -10.68
CA HIS A 287 7.21 -10.13 -11.00
C HIS A 287 8.22 -10.28 -9.85
N ASN A 288 7.85 -10.97 -8.76
CA ASN A 288 8.70 -11.21 -7.58
C ASN A 288 9.41 -9.92 -7.09
N LEU A 289 8.67 -8.81 -7.08
CA LEU A 289 9.23 -7.51 -6.76
C LEU A 289 9.59 -7.37 -5.28
N ARG A 290 10.63 -6.57 -5.01
CA ARG A 290 11.08 -6.26 -3.65
C ARG A 290 11.27 -4.76 -3.49
N ILE A 291 10.19 -4.05 -3.16
CA ILE A 291 10.21 -2.61 -2.92
C ILE A 291 9.97 -2.36 -1.43
N ARG A 292 10.87 -1.63 -0.77
CA ARG A 292 10.80 -1.43 0.68
C ARG A 292 9.51 -0.68 1.05
N GLY A 293 8.61 -1.38 1.72
CA GLY A 293 7.37 -0.79 2.24
C GLY A 293 6.26 -0.60 1.19
N TYR A 294 6.38 -1.26 0.03
CA TYR A 294 5.36 -1.36 -0.99
C TYR A 294 5.19 -2.84 -1.39
N ASP A 295 3.95 -3.30 -1.48
CA ASP A 295 3.62 -4.66 -1.96
C ASP A 295 2.36 -4.69 -2.83
N GLY A 296 1.98 -3.54 -3.40
CA GLY A 296 0.82 -3.38 -4.29
C GLY A 296 -0.54 -3.57 -3.63
N ARG A 297 -0.63 -3.82 -2.30
CA ARG A 297 -1.91 -4.04 -1.63
C ARG A 297 -2.80 -2.80 -1.70
N GLY A 298 -4.04 -3.03 -2.12
CA GLY A 298 -5.07 -2.00 -2.18
C GLY A 298 -4.88 -1.00 -3.31
N GLU A 299 -3.94 -1.25 -4.24
CA GLU A 299 -3.74 -0.47 -5.46
C GLU A 299 -4.17 -1.28 -6.68
N TYR A 300 -4.86 -0.60 -7.59
CA TYR A 300 -5.21 -1.09 -8.91
C TYR A 300 -4.71 -0.09 -9.96
N LEU A 301 -4.22 -0.63 -11.07
CA LEU A 301 -3.64 0.13 -12.17
C LEU A 301 -4.60 0.08 -13.36
N VAL A 302 -5.18 1.22 -13.71
CA VAL A 302 -5.96 1.37 -14.94
C VAL A 302 -5.00 1.62 -16.10
N TRP A 303 -5.17 0.93 -17.22
CA TRP A 303 -4.38 1.18 -18.42
C TRP A 303 -4.90 2.36 -19.22
N GLY A 304 -4.01 3.27 -19.59
CA GLY A 304 -4.30 4.25 -20.62
C GLY A 304 -5.17 5.41 -20.16
N ARG A 305 -6.45 5.19 -19.94
CA ARG A 305 -7.43 6.24 -19.67
C ARG A 305 -8.46 5.85 -18.62
N ILE A 306 -9.05 6.86 -17.98
CA ILE A 306 -10.30 6.72 -17.23
C ILE A 306 -11.28 7.71 -17.87
N PRO A 307 -12.32 7.22 -18.57
CA PRO A 307 -13.27 8.08 -19.28
C PRO A 307 -14.16 8.85 -18.29
N SER A 308 -14.74 9.97 -18.74
CA SER A 308 -15.65 10.79 -17.92
C SER A 308 -16.79 9.98 -17.33
N ALA A 309 -17.33 9.00 -18.07
CA ALA A 309 -18.43 8.17 -17.62
C ALA A 309 -18.08 7.34 -16.36
N ALA A 310 -16.80 6.99 -16.18
CA ALA A 310 -16.32 6.26 -15.03
C ALA A 310 -16.02 7.14 -13.82
N ILE A 311 -15.89 8.46 -13.99
CA ILE A 311 -15.61 9.38 -12.88
C ILE A 311 -16.94 9.78 -12.25
N ILE A 312 -17.23 9.27 -11.05
CA ILE A 312 -18.47 9.56 -10.32
C ILE A 312 -18.43 11.00 -9.80
N CYS A 313 -17.36 11.35 -9.09
CA CYS A 313 -17.14 12.73 -8.63
C CYS A 313 -15.64 13.01 -8.46
N ALA A 314 -15.29 14.29 -8.47
CA ALA A 314 -13.93 14.77 -8.28
C ALA A 314 -13.91 16.10 -7.50
N VAL A 315 -13.28 16.06 -6.33
CA VAL A 315 -13.30 17.13 -5.34
C VAL A 315 -11.88 17.53 -4.94
N LYS A 316 -11.64 18.82 -4.72
CA LYS A 316 -10.34 19.30 -4.23
C LYS A 316 -10.18 18.94 -2.75
N ILE A 317 -8.96 18.62 -2.32
CA ILE A 317 -8.70 18.37 -0.89
C ILE A 317 -9.04 19.60 -0.04
N SER A 318 -8.81 20.81 -0.57
CA SER A 318 -9.15 22.06 0.11
C SER A 318 -10.64 22.18 0.40
N THR A 319 -11.51 21.65 -0.49
CA THR A 319 -12.96 21.62 -0.27
C THR A 319 -13.31 20.67 0.87
N ILE A 320 -12.69 19.48 0.94
CA ILE A 320 -12.90 18.54 2.05
C ILE A 320 -12.41 19.14 3.38
N GLN A 321 -11.29 19.87 3.36
CA GLN A 321 -10.81 20.58 4.56
C GLN A 321 -11.78 21.67 5.00
N GLN A 322 -12.27 22.50 4.06
CA GLN A 322 -13.28 23.51 4.36
C GLN A 322 -14.55 22.91 4.96
N LEU A 323 -15.06 21.80 4.39
CA LEU A 323 -16.23 21.11 4.93
C LEU A 323 -15.99 20.56 6.34
N ALA A 324 -14.78 20.08 6.63
CA ALA A 324 -14.40 19.63 7.96
C ALA A 324 -14.35 20.78 8.98
N ASP A 325 -13.96 21.98 8.55
CA ASP A 325 -13.89 23.18 9.38
C ASP A 325 -15.29 23.79 9.61
N GLU A 326 -16.15 23.79 8.59
CA GLU A 326 -17.51 24.36 8.64
C GLU A 326 -18.53 23.45 9.32
N HIS A 327 -18.34 22.13 9.26
CA HIS A 327 -19.26 21.14 9.82
C HIS A 327 -18.56 20.29 10.86
N THR A 328 -18.84 20.58 12.14
CA THR A 328 -18.18 19.96 13.29
C THR A 328 -18.26 18.43 13.27
N GLU A 329 -19.39 17.87 12.86
CA GLU A 329 -19.60 16.44 12.71
C GLU A 329 -18.72 15.81 11.63
N ILE A 330 -18.53 16.49 10.50
CA ILE A 330 -17.63 16.07 9.42
C ILE A 330 -16.19 16.14 9.90
N GLY A 331 -15.78 17.26 10.52
CA GLY A 331 -14.42 17.44 11.02
C GLY A 331 -14.03 16.41 12.07
N LYS A 332 -14.92 16.16 13.05
CA LYS A 332 -14.72 15.14 14.09
C LYS A 332 -14.57 13.73 13.49
N LEU A 333 -15.35 13.40 12.48
CA LEU A 333 -15.29 12.10 11.81
C LEU A 333 -14.01 11.96 10.98
N LEU A 334 -13.71 12.94 10.12
CA LEU A 334 -12.62 12.87 9.16
C LEU A 334 -11.23 12.94 9.78
N GLN A 335 -11.06 13.65 10.91
CA GLN A 335 -9.78 13.72 11.64
C GLN A 335 -8.59 14.09 10.72
N LEU A 336 -8.78 15.06 9.80
CA LEU A 336 -7.83 15.36 8.73
C LEU A 336 -6.45 15.77 9.26
N GLU A 337 -6.39 16.49 10.37
CA GLU A 337 -5.13 16.87 11.03
C GLU A 337 -4.33 15.65 11.51
N LYS A 338 -5.02 14.68 12.12
CA LYS A 338 -4.43 13.40 12.55
C LYS A 338 -3.92 12.61 11.35
N ILE A 339 -4.65 12.60 10.23
CA ILE A 339 -4.19 11.95 9.00
C ILE A 339 -2.94 12.66 8.45
N ALA A 340 -2.95 13.99 8.41
CA ALA A 340 -1.84 14.80 7.90
C ALA A 340 -0.57 14.68 8.76
N SER A 341 -0.70 14.51 10.08
CA SER A 341 0.44 14.37 10.99
C SER A 341 1.22 13.06 10.79
N HIS A 342 0.62 12.06 10.13
CA HIS A 342 1.28 10.80 9.83
C HIS A 342 2.09 10.88 8.54
N LYS A 343 3.38 10.56 8.60
CA LYS A 343 4.24 10.47 7.40
C LYS A 343 3.81 9.42 6.39
N PHE A 344 3.22 8.32 6.87
CA PHE A 344 2.82 7.20 6.03
C PHE A 344 1.43 6.69 6.43
N ASN A 345 0.59 6.40 5.44
CA ASN A 345 -0.62 5.60 5.63
C ASN A 345 -0.24 4.13 5.92
N ARG A 346 0.03 3.82 7.19
CA ARG A 346 0.50 2.51 7.67
C ARG A 346 -0.13 2.21 9.04
N ARG A 347 0.26 1.07 9.62
CA ARG A 347 -0.24 0.54 10.89
C ARG A 347 -0.54 1.61 11.95
N LYS A 348 0.42 2.51 12.25
CA LYS A 348 0.23 3.58 13.24
C LYS A 348 -0.97 4.48 12.95
N LEU A 349 -1.12 4.96 11.71
CA LEU A 349 -2.28 5.77 11.31
C LEU A 349 -3.58 4.98 11.47
N HIS A 350 -3.59 3.70 11.04
CA HIS A 350 -4.79 2.88 11.17
C HIS A 350 -5.17 2.61 12.64
N GLU A 351 -4.20 2.41 13.53
CA GLU A 351 -4.43 2.26 14.97
C GLU A 351 -4.98 3.56 15.58
N ASP A 352 -4.44 4.72 15.18
CA ASP A 352 -4.89 6.03 15.66
C ASP A 352 -6.28 6.43 15.16
N LEU A 353 -6.65 5.99 13.94
CA LEU A 353 -8.00 6.14 13.41
C LEU A 353 -8.99 5.18 14.08
N ALA A 354 -8.60 3.93 14.34
CA ALA A 354 -9.44 2.95 15.04
C ALA A 354 -9.76 3.36 16.49
N ARG A 355 -8.84 4.10 17.13
CA ARG A 355 -9.08 4.77 18.43
C ARG A 355 -9.87 6.07 18.31
N GLY A 356 -10.05 6.57 17.09
CA GLY A 356 -10.71 7.84 16.79
C GLY A 356 -12.22 7.82 16.99
N ALA A 357 -12.86 8.86 16.43
CA ALA A 357 -14.30 9.08 16.57
C ALA A 357 -15.10 8.30 15.52
N GLY A 358 -16.31 7.87 15.92
CA GLY A 358 -17.33 7.28 15.05
C GLY A 358 -17.57 5.80 15.29
N ASN A 359 -18.84 5.40 15.16
CA ASN A 359 -19.28 4.01 15.28
C ASN A 359 -20.19 3.65 14.10
N LEU A 360 -20.72 2.43 14.11
CA LEU A 360 -21.72 1.97 13.16
C LEU A 360 -23.11 2.45 13.62
N ASP A 361 -23.30 3.77 13.63
CA ASP A 361 -24.49 4.43 14.16
C ASP A 361 -25.00 5.56 13.26
N ARG A 362 -26.21 6.05 13.56
CA ARG A 362 -26.87 7.14 12.84
C ARG A 362 -26.06 8.44 12.80
N ALA A 363 -25.35 8.78 13.88
CA ALA A 363 -24.58 10.02 13.94
C ALA A 363 -23.38 9.99 12.97
N SER A 364 -22.65 8.87 12.92
CA SER A 364 -21.54 8.68 11.99
C SER A 364 -22.04 8.61 10.55
N GLY A 365 -23.17 7.91 10.34
CA GLY A 365 -23.87 7.87 9.07
C GLY A 365 -24.25 9.27 8.58
N PHE A 366 -24.86 10.10 9.43
CA PHE A 366 -25.25 11.48 9.11
C PHE A 366 -24.06 12.34 8.69
N ALA A 367 -22.94 12.28 9.44
CA ALA A 367 -21.74 13.02 9.07
C ALA A 367 -21.19 12.58 7.70
N ILE A 368 -21.20 11.28 7.40
CA ILE A 368 -20.77 10.76 6.10
C ILE A 368 -21.77 11.16 5.00
N GLY A 369 -23.07 11.00 5.19
CA GLY A 369 -24.10 11.39 4.22
C GLY A 369 -23.98 12.87 3.85
N LYS A 370 -23.84 13.74 4.85
CA LYS A 370 -23.64 15.17 4.65
C LYS A 370 -22.36 15.50 3.90
N LEU A 371 -21.26 14.80 4.19
CA LEU A 371 -20.02 14.92 3.42
C LEU A 371 -20.24 14.52 1.95
N LEU A 372 -20.89 13.39 1.71
CA LEU A 372 -21.12 12.85 0.37
C LEU A 372 -22.01 13.78 -0.48
N PHE A 373 -23.07 14.31 0.11
CA PHE A 373 -23.90 15.35 -0.50
C PHE A 373 -23.08 16.61 -0.83
N SER A 374 -22.27 17.08 0.12
CA SER A 374 -21.49 18.32 -0.03
C SER A 374 -20.36 18.23 -1.07
N ILE A 375 -19.96 17.02 -1.48
CA ILE A 375 -18.99 16.81 -2.56
C ILE A 375 -19.65 16.42 -3.89
N ASP A 376 -20.96 16.61 -4.00
CA ASP A 376 -21.79 16.29 -5.17
C ASP A 376 -21.68 14.81 -5.59
N LEU A 377 -21.53 13.87 -4.64
CA LEU A 377 -21.62 12.44 -4.96
C LEU A 377 -23.09 12.10 -5.28
N PRO A 378 -23.44 11.51 -6.43
CA PRO A 378 -24.83 11.12 -6.72
C PRO A 378 -25.39 10.11 -5.70
N PHE A 379 -26.66 10.28 -5.33
CA PHE A 379 -27.31 9.54 -4.24
C PHE A 379 -27.29 8.02 -4.45
N GLU A 380 -27.41 7.56 -5.69
CA GLU A 380 -27.36 6.13 -6.05
C GLU A 380 -26.04 5.42 -5.65
N PHE A 381 -24.98 6.17 -5.34
CA PHE A 381 -23.71 5.64 -4.85
C PHE A 381 -23.49 5.86 -3.34
N SER A 382 -24.40 6.57 -2.66
CA SER A 382 -24.21 7.02 -1.28
C SER A 382 -23.98 5.85 -0.32
N THR A 383 -24.81 4.80 -0.41
CA THR A 383 -24.72 3.61 0.45
C THR A 383 -23.34 2.97 0.34
N ASP A 384 -22.95 2.48 -0.84
CA ASP A 384 -21.69 1.74 -0.99
C ASP A 384 -20.45 2.60 -0.69
N VAL A 385 -20.46 3.88 -1.09
CA VAL A 385 -19.33 4.79 -0.82
C VAL A 385 -19.25 5.09 0.69
N SER A 386 -20.39 5.21 1.38
CA SER A 386 -20.43 5.41 2.83
C SER A 386 -19.89 4.20 3.60
N GLU A 387 -20.20 2.97 3.17
CA GLU A 387 -19.61 1.74 3.74
C GLU A 387 -18.09 1.71 3.50
N GLY A 388 -17.66 2.09 2.29
CA GLY A 388 -16.24 2.21 1.94
C GLY A 388 -15.50 3.22 2.84
N LEU A 389 -16.12 4.35 3.15
CA LEU A 389 -15.61 5.36 4.08
C LEU A 389 -15.55 4.81 5.51
N PHE A 390 -16.61 4.16 5.99
CA PHE A 390 -16.66 3.50 7.29
C PHE A 390 -15.45 2.57 7.49
N HIS A 391 -15.17 1.72 6.49
CA HIS A 391 -14.02 0.82 6.53
C HIS A 391 -12.66 1.51 6.38
N SER A 392 -12.60 2.55 5.54
CA SER A 392 -11.38 3.34 5.31
C SER A 392 -10.94 4.08 6.58
N TRP A 393 -11.90 4.64 7.32
CA TRP A 393 -11.67 5.39 8.56
C TRP A 393 -11.59 4.52 9.82
N ARG A 394 -11.73 3.20 9.69
CA ARG A 394 -11.63 2.25 10.81
C ARG A 394 -12.67 2.54 11.91
N LEU A 395 -13.87 2.96 11.52
CA LEU A 395 -14.95 3.22 12.47
C LEU A 395 -15.30 1.96 13.28
N LYS A 396 -15.74 2.16 14.52
CA LYS A 396 -16.03 1.06 15.44
C LYS A 396 -17.30 0.34 15.02
N ARG A 397 -17.32 -0.98 15.10
CA ARG A 397 -18.49 -1.82 14.74
C ARG A 397 -19.56 -1.86 15.83
N THR A 398 -19.72 -0.78 16.59
CA THR A 398 -20.72 -0.66 17.65
C THR A 398 -21.98 -0.03 17.05
N GLY A 399 -23.09 -0.78 17.02
CA GLY A 399 -24.37 -0.37 16.42
C GLY A 399 -24.78 -1.25 15.24
N SER A 400 -25.56 -0.72 14.29
CA SER A 400 -26.12 -1.47 13.15
C SER A 400 -26.01 -0.71 11.83
N TRP A 401 -25.87 -1.46 10.73
CA TRP A 401 -25.86 -0.89 9.37
C TRP A 401 -27.16 -0.17 9.02
N GLU A 402 -28.31 -0.65 9.51
CA GLU A 402 -29.60 0.02 9.33
C GLU A 402 -29.57 1.43 9.93
N SER A 403 -29.17 1.57 11.19
CA SER A 403 -29.06 2.88 11.85
C SER A 403 -28.04 3.78 11.16
N PHE A 404 -26.92 3.22 10.72
CA PHE A 404 -25.91 3.94 9.95
C PHE A 404 -26.47 4.46 8.61
N HIS A 405 -27.15 3.62 7.84
CA HIS A 405 -27.76 4.02 6.56
C HIS A 405 -28.89 5.03 6.72
N GLU A 406 -29.75 4.91 7.72
CA GLU A 406 -30.71 5.96 8.08
C GLU A 406 -30.02 7.30 8.37
N GLY A 407 -28.82 7.25 8.96
CA GLY A 407 -27.97 8.41 9.16
C GLY A 407 -27.50 8.98 7.83
N VAL A 408 -26.93 8.14 6.97
CA VAL A 408 -26.46 8.53 5.63
C VAL A 408 -27.58 9.20 4.84
N ASP A 409 -28.76 8.59 4.79
CA ASP A 409 -29.93 9.11 4.10
C ASP A 409 -30.45 10.42 4.70
N ALA A 410 -30.32 10.61 6.02
CA ALA A 410 -30.73 11.85 6.67
C ALA A 410 -29.71 12.99 6.51
N GLY A 411 -28.44 12.66 6.28
CA GLY A 411 -27.37 13.64 6.06
C GLY A 411 -27.25 14.07 4.60
N TYR A 412 -27.66 13.20 3.68
CA TYR A 412 -27.73 13.45 2.25
C TYR A 412 -28.96 14.30 1.92
#